data_AF-A0AAV0X1I4-F1
#
_entry.id   AF-A0AAV0X1I4-F1
#
_cell.length_a   1.000
_cell.length_b   1.000
_cell.length_c   1.000
_cell.angle_alpha   90.00
_cell.angle_beta   90.00
_cell.angle_gamma   90.00
#
_symmetry.space_group_name_H-M   'P 1'
#
loop_
_entity.id
_entity.type
_entity.pdbx_description
1 polymer ?
#
loop_
_entity_poly.entity_id
_entity_poly.type
_entity_poly.pdbx_seq_one_letter_code
_entity_poly.pdbx_strand_id
1 'polypeptide(L)'
;MTIKLFIVGSYFGLKKPSSINEYLSEFFEELNELLTNGLQIIDLILNVHIKGIIDDAPARAFIKQVKGHSGYFGCEKCEEEGEYWVNM
;
A
#
# COMPACT_ATOMS: atom_id res chain seq x y z
N MET A 1 -2.87 -6.36 -24.46
CA MET A 1 -2.30 -5.08 -23.95
C MET A 1 -1.40 -5.44 -22.78
N THR A 2 -0.09 -5.29 -22.94
CA THR A 2 0.88 -5.67 -21.90
C THR A 2 1.24 -4.42 -21.11
N ILE A 3 1.00 -4.43 -19.80
CA ILE A 3 1.42 -3.34 -18.92
C ILE A 3 2.88 -3.63 -18.53
N LYS A 4 3.79 -2.71 -18.85
CA LYS A 4 5.16 -2.78 -18.39
C LYS A 4 5.22 -2.20 -16.98
N LEU A 5 5.67 -3.01 -16.02
CA LEU A 5 5.88 -2.56 -14.66
C LEU A 5 7.15 -1.71 -14.57
N PHE A 6 7.06 -0.62 -13.82
CA PHE A 6 8.21 0.18 -13.40
C PHE A 6 8.40 -0.02 -11.90
N ILE A 7 9.56 -0.54 -11.50
CA ILE A 7 9.86 -0.80 -10.09
C ILE A 7 10.28 0.53 -9.45
N VAL A 8 9.54 0.95 -8.43
CA VAL A 8 9.81 2.20 -7.66
C VAL A 8 10.50 1.93 -6.33
N GLY A 9 10.46 0.68 -5.84
CA GLY A 9 11.08 0.30 -4.57
C GLY A 9 11.18 -1.21 -4.43
N SER A 10 12.16 -1.66 -3.65
CA SER A 10 12.40 -3.07 -3.34
C SER A 10 12.98 -3.20 -1.95
N TYR A 11 12.44 -4.14 -1.16
CA TYR A 11 12.95 -4.47 0.16
C TYR A 11 13.65 -5.83 0.17
N PHE A 12 14.75 -5.92 0.92
CA PHE A 12 15.43 -7.18 1.19
C PHE A 12 15.78 -7.28 2.67
N GLY A 13 15.41 -8.40 3.30
CA GLY A 13 15.69 -8.66 4.70
C GLY A 13 15.22 -10.06 5.11
N LEU A 14 15.72 -10.55 6.25
CA LEU A 14 15.34 -11.86 6.80
C LEU A 14 13.90 -11.89 7.33
N LYS A 15 13.33 -10.72 7.61
CA LYS A 15 11.97 -10.51 8.12
C LYS A 15 11.35 -9.34 7.36
N LYS A 16 10.04 -9.14 7.53
CA LYS A 16 9.37 -7.91 7.06
C LYS A 16 10.04 -6.66 7.65
N PRO A 17 9.96 -5.50 6.97
CA PRO A 17 10.42 -4.24 7.54
C PRO A 17 9.80 -4.04 8.93
N SER A 18 10.61 -3.63 9.90
CA SER A 18 10.16 -3.37 11.28
C SER A 18 9.25 -2.15 11.38
N SER A 19 9.43 -1.19 10.47
CA SER A 19 8.70 0.06 10.43
C SER A 19 8.18 0.29 9.01
N ILE A 20 6.86 0.42 8.88
CA ILE A 20 6.22 0.81 7.62
C ILE A 20 6.65 2.22 7.20
N ASN A 21 6.84 3.11 8.18
CA ASN A 21 7.25 4.48 7.95
C ASN A 21 8.66 4.55 7.38
N GLU A 22 9.61 3.79 7.93
CA GLU A 22 10.97 3.74 7.38
C GLU A 22 11.00 3.10 5.99
N TYR A 23 10.12 2.13 5.73
CA TYR A 23 10.09 1.45 4.44
C TYR A 23 9.49 2.31 3.32
N LEU A 24 8.46 3.11 3.61
CA LEU A 24 7.70 3.86 2.61
C LEU A 24 7.89 5.38 2.67
N SER A 25 8.71 5.93 3.57
CA SER A 25 8.85 7.38 3.74
C SER A 25 9.26 8.08 2.45
N GLU A 26 10.34 7.62 1.80
CA GLU A 26 10.84 8.21 0.55
C GLU A 26 9.77 8.15 -0.56
N PHE A 27 9.09 7.00 -0.67
CA PHE A 27 8.00 6.84 -1.63
C PHE A 27 6.83 7.80 -1.36
N PHE A 28 6.44 7.98 -0.09
CA PHE A 28 5.34 8.88 0.25
C PHE A 28 5.70 10.35 0.05
N GLU A 29 6.93 10.75 0.34
CA GLU A 29 7.41 12.11 0.10
C GLU A 29 7.34 12.45 -1.40
N GLU A 30 7.91 11.60 -2.26
CA GLU A 30 7.86 11.79 -3.72
C GLU A 30 6.44 11.75 -4.27
N LEU A 31 5.62 10.79 -3.82
CA LEU A 31 4.25 10.66 -4.28
C LEU A 31 3.41 11.88 -3.88
N ASN A 32 3.56 12.38 -2.65
CA ASN A 32 2.84 13.58 -2.20
C ASN A 32 3.24 14.81 -3.00
N GLU A 33 4.51 14.96 -3.35
CA GLU A 33 4.99 16.04 -4.21
C GLU A 33 4.32 15.95 -5.60
N LEU A 34 4.31 14.77 -6.21
CA LEU A 34 3.68 14.54 -7.52
C LEU A 34 2.16 14.77 -7.50
N LEU A 35 1.48 14.39 -6.41
CA LEU A 35 0.04 14.59 -6.28
C LEU A 35 -0.34 16.06 -6.01
N THR A 36 0.54 16.81 -5.33
CA THR A 36 0.28 18.20 -4.96
C THR A 36 0.65 19.15 -6.08
N ASN A 37 1.82 18.96 -6.69
CA ASN A 37 2.41 19.90 -7.63
C ASN A 37 2.36 19.41 -9.09
N GLY A 38 1.97 18.15 -9.30
CA GLY A 38 2.00 17.51 -10.62
C GLY A 38 3.41 17.12 -11.05
N LEU A 39 3.50 16.48 -12.22
CA LEU A 39 4.75 16.16 -12.87
C LEU A 39 5.10 17.24 -13.89
N GLN A 40 6.20 17.94 -13.67
CA GLN A 40 6.72 18.91 -14.64
C GLN A 40 7.49 18.20 -15.76
N ILE A 41 7.08 18.41 -17.01
CA ILE A 41 7.78 17.97 -18.21
C ILE A 41 7.97 19.19 -19.10
N ILE A 42 9.21 19.71 -19.14
CA ILE A 42 9.56 20.95 -19.86
C ILE A 42 8.72 22.11 -19.31
N ASP A 43 7.75 22.60 -20.08
CA ASP A 43 6.88 23.73 -19.74
C ASP A 43 5.43 23.28 -19.43
N LEU A 44 5.19 21.97 -19.33
CA LEU A 44 3.88 21.40 -19.02
C LEU A 44 3.86 20.78 -17.63
N ILE A 45 2.81 21.08 -16.86
CA ILE A 45 2.50 20.41 -15.60
C ILE A 45 1.40 19.38 -15.86
N LEU A 46 1.70 18.12 -15.58
CA LEU A 46 0.75 17.01 -15.69
C LEU A 46 0.23 16.65 -14.29
N ASN A 47 -1.07 16.79 -14.08
CA ASN A 47 -1.69 16.38 -12.82
C ASN A 47 -1.64 14.85 -12.68
N VAL A 48 -1.16 14.38 -11.53
CA VAL A 48 -1.07 12.96 -11.20
C VAL A 48 -2.23 12.59 -10.29
N HIS A 49 -2.87 11.45 -10.58
CA HIS A 49 -3.93 10.88 -9.74
C HIS A 49 -3.69 9.39 -9.51
N ILE A 50 -3.87 8.94 -8.27
CA ILE A 50 -3.85 7.51 -7.93
C ILE A 50 -5.19 6.91 -8.36
N LYS A 51 -5.16 5.97 -9.31
CA LYS A 51 -6.34 5.18 -9.69
C LYS A 51 -6.67 4.09 -8.68
N GLY A 52 -5.65 3.54 -8.03
CA GLY A 52 -5.80 2.50 -7.01
C GLY A 52 -4.45 1.99 -6.54
N ILE A 53 -4.46 1.42 -5.34
CA ILE A 53 -3.33 0.71 -4.74
C ILE A 53 -3.73 -0.76 -4.73
N ILE A 54 -2.88 -1.62 -5.32
CA ILE A 54 -3.14 -3.05 -5.43
C ILE A 54 -2.17 -3.78 -4.50
N ASP A 55 -2.73 -4.48 -3.53
CA ASP A 55 -2.00 -5.26 -2.53
C ASP A 55 -2.72 -6.59 -2.26
N ASP A 56 -1.96 -7.58 -1.78
CA ASP A 56 -2.54 -8.76 -1.17
C ASP A 56 -2.98 -8.46 0.28
N ALA A 57 -3.75 -9.35 0.90
CA ALA A 57 -4.28 -9.11 2.24
C ALA A 57 -3.18 -8.88 3.31
N PRO A 58 -2.06 -9.65 3.31
CA PRO A 58 -0.95 -9.39 4.25
C PRO A 58 -0.23 -8.06 4.05
N ALA A 59 0.02 -7.62 2.81
CA ALA A 59 0.65 -6.33 2.54
C ALA A 59 -0.29 -5.17 2.89
N ARG A 60 -1.58 -5.30 2.57
CA ARG A 60 -2.59 -4.29 2.93
C ARG A 60 -2.66 -4.06 4.42
N ALA A 61 -2.75 -5.15 5.19
CA ALA A 61 -2.78 -5.10 6.65
C ALA A 61 -1.52 -4.45 7.23
N PHE A 62 -0.35 -4.74 6.63
CA PHE A 62 0.92 -4.12 7.01
C PHE A 62 0.95 -2.62 6.69
N ILE A 63 0.47 -2.18 5.52
CA ILE A 63 0.44 -0.76 5.15
C ILE A 63 -0.54 0.01 6.04
N LYS A 64 -1.75 -0.53 6.24
CA LYS A 64 -2.82 0.12 7.03
C LYS A 64 -2.66 -0.02 8.54
N GLN A 65 -1.72 -0.84 9.00
CA GLN A 65 -1.53 -1.15 10.43
C GLN A 65 -2.80 -1.73 11.08
N VAL A 66 -3.50 -2.62 10.37
CA VAL A 66 -4.73 -3.28 10.82
C VAL A 66 -4.53 -4.79 10.99
N LYS A 67 -5.49 -5.46 11.64
CA LYS A 67 -5.50 -6.92 11.73
C LYS A 67 -5.64 -7.53 10.33
N GLY A 68 -4.96 -8.64 10.08
CA GLY A 68 -5.12 -9.39 8.84
C GLY A 68 -6.53 -9.98 8.70
N HIS A 69 -6.87 -10.43 7.49
CA HIS A 69 -8.18 -10.97 7.15
C HIS A 69 -8.66 -12.14 8.03
N SER A 70 -7.74 -12.84 8.70
CA SER A 70 -8.02 -13.97 9.61
C SER A 70 -8.21 -13.55 11.08
N GLY A 71 -8.13 -12.26 11.39
CA GLY A 71 -8.40 -11.75 12.73
C GLY A 71 -9.91 -11.66 13.01
N TYR A 72 -10.29 -11.77 14.28
CA TYR A 72 -11.67 -11.56 14.74
C TYR A 72 -12.27 -10.25 14.20
N PHE A 73 -11.50 -9.17 14.17
CA PHE A 73 -11.88 -7.90 13.53
C PHE A 73 -11.03 -7.65 12.28
N GLY A 74 -11.08 -8.59 11.33
CA GLY A 74 -10.27 -8.56 10.10
C GLY A 74 -10.95 -7.87 8.91
N CYS A 75 -12.24 -7.53 9.02
CA CYS A 75 -12.98 -6.80 7.99
C CYS A 75 -12.55 -5.33 7.96
N GLU A 76 -12.04 -4.85 6.82
CA GLU A 76 -11.69 -3.43 6.67
C GLU A 76 -12.88 -2.53 6.28
N LYS A 77 -14.03 -3.14 6.00
CA LYS A 77 -15.23 -2.44 5.51
C LYS A 77 -16.35 -2.36 6.55
N CYS A 78 -16.22 -3.10 7.65
CA CYS A 78 -17.26 -3.33 8.63
C CYS A 78 -16.64 -3.53 10.01
N GLU A 79 -17.39 -3.18 11.06
CA GLU A 79 -16.99 -3.34 12.45
C GLU A 79 -17.76 -4.52 13.05
N GLU A 80 -17.37 -5.72 12.64
CA GLU A 80 -18.01 -6.97 13.05
C GLU A 80 -16.95 -7.95 13.56
N GLU A 81 -17.30 -8.69 14.61
CA GLU A 81 -16.47 -9.76 15.15
C GLU A 81 -16.77 -11.09 14.43
N GLY A 82 -15.76 -11.64 13.77
CA GLY A 82 -15.84 -12.96 13.13
C GLY A 82 -15.47 -14.07 14.10
N GLU A 83 -16.10 -15.23 13.98
CA GLU A 83 -15.78 -16.41 14.77
C GLU A 83 -14.65 -17.23 14.12
N TYR A 84 -13.78 -17.82 14.95
CA TYR A 84 -12.76 -18.74 14.45
C TYR A 84 -13.35 -20.14 14.28
N TRP A 85 -13.43 -20.60 13.02
CA TRP A 85 -14.00 -21.91 12.69
C TRP A 85 -12.92 -22.99 12.68
N VAL A 86 -13.00 -23.95 13.61
CA VAL A 86 -11.96 -24.97 13.85
C VAL A 86 -12.21 -26.30 13.13
N ASN A 87 -13.38 -26.49 12.48
CA ASN A 87 -13.78 -27.78 11.91
C ASN A 87 -14.08 -27.70 10.40
N MET A 88 -13.03 -27.67 9.56
CA MET A 88 -13.10 -28.08 8.16
C MET A 88 -12.45 -29.44 7.98
#